data_AF-A0A956SXA3-F1
#
_entry.id   AF-A0A956SXA3-F1
#
_cell.length_a   1.000
_cell.length_b   1.000
_cell.length_c   1.000
_cell.angle_alpha   90.00
_cell.angle_beta   90.00
_cell.angle_gamma   90.00
#
_symmetry.space_group_name_H-M   'P 1'
#
loop_
_entity.id
_entity.type
_entity.pdbx_description
1 polymer ?
#
loop_
_entity_poly.entity_id
_entity_poly.type
_entity_poly.pdbx_seq_one_letter_code
_entity_poly.pdbx_strand_id
1 'polypeptide(L)'
;MSGGAPSPFRPAGASLGLIGRELTRLYGLPDRFLGRALIDLARNAITADPDLGGDPRKRGYESLLIRSVLPRLARALGETGLTALEAAGARAAPEPGPELRTLVGTCLNNAVFRPFVTHPDPQLRALTLGFANGSPVTIGLDRVSPPTYASDDWVARHIREVSRARFGNERFSAWEPAMQDYPGRGRFAFRRRPEALAEPAEATEPTEAADESPCP
;
A
#
# COMPACT_ATOMS: atom_id res chain seq x y z
N MET A 1 0.83 11.45 40.29
CA MET A 1 1.91 11.46 39.28
C MET A 1 1.87 10.13 38.54
N SER A 2 1.37 10.11 37.30
CA SER A 2 1.36 8.90 36.48
C SER A 2 2.11 9.18 35.19
N GLY A 3 3.34 8.71 35.11
CA GLY A 3 4.16 8.73 33.91
C GLY A 3 3.62 7.70 32.92
N GLY A 4 2.92 8.17 31.90
CA GLY A 4 2.58 7.36 30.73
C GLY A 4 3.83 7.14 29.88
N ALA A 5 4.18 5.87 29.65
CA ALA A 5 5.28 5.51 28.76
C ALA A 5 5.07 6.13 27.37
N PRO A 6 6.10 6.75 26.75
CA PRO A 6 5.99 7.30 25.41
C PRO A 6 5.78 6.17 24.40
N SER A 7 4.69 6.26 23.63
CA SER A 7 4.40 5.38 22.50
C SER A 7 5.56 5.39 21.49
N PRO A 8 6.09 4.23 21.03
CA PRO A 8 7.27 4.15 20.17
C PRO A 8 7.01 4.54 18.69
N PHE A 9 5.80 4.97 18.33
CA PHE A 9 5.40 5.22 16.94
C PHE A 9 5.09 6.69 16.63
N ARG A 10 5.98 7.61 17.02
CA ARG A 10 6.02 8.94 16.42
C ARG A 10 7.22 9.04 15.47
N PRO A 11 7.04 8.87 14.14
CA PRO A 11 8.03 9.41 13.22
C PRO A 11 8.07 10.93 13.46
N ALA A 12 9.22 11.43 13.89
CA ALA A 12 9.44 12.85 14.13
C ALA A 12 8.98 13.66 12.90
N GLY A 13 8.19 14.72 13.12
CA GLY A 13 7.52 15.47 12.04
C GLY A 13 8.44 16.01 10.94
N ALA A 14 9.74 16.18 11.24
CA ALA A 14 10.77 16.55 10.26
C ALA A 14 11.04 15.45 9.22
N SER A 15 10.91 14.19 9.62
CA SER A 15 11.20 13.01 8.81
C SER A 15 10.13 12.74 7.73
N LEU A 16 8.88 13.15 7.98
CA LEU A 16 7.77 13.09 7.03
C LEU A 16 7.88 14.20 5.98
N GLY A 17 8.40 15.38 6.35
CA GLY A 17 8.60 16.48 5.39
C GLY A 17 9.65 16.15 4.32
N LEU A 18 10.71 15.42 4.68
CA LEU A 18 11.72 14.95 3.73
C LEU A 18 11.15 13.91 2.77
N ILE A 19 10.42 12.92 3.27
CA ILE A 19 9.78 11.91 2.40
C ILE A 19 8.73 12.57 1.51
N GLY A 20 7.89 13.45 2.04
CA GLY A 20 6.88 14.15 1.25
C GLY A 20 7.45 14.94 0.08
N ARG A 21 8.57 15.66 0.30
CA ARG A 21 9.32 16.34 -0.78
C ARG A 21 9.84 15.36 -1.82
N GLU A 22 10.38 14.23 -1.39
CA GLU A 22 10.89 13.20 -2.29
C GLU A 22 9.78 12.59 -3.15
N LEU A 23 8.61 12.34 -2.57
CA LEU A 23 7.45 11.86 -3.33
C LEU A 23 6.94 12.88 -4.35
N THR A 24 6.87 14.16 -3.96
CA THR A 24 6.50 15.23 -4.90
C THR A 24 7.52 15.34 -6.03
N ARG A 25 8.81 15.20 -5.73
CA ARG A 25 9.87 15.14 -6.75
C ARG A 25 9.66 13.97 -7.70
N LEU A 26 9.47 12.75 -7.18
CA LEU A 26 9.22 11.55 -7.98
C LEU A 26 7.97 11.69 -8.86
N TYR A 27 6.89 12.21 -8.30
CA TYR A 27 5.65 12.48 -9.03
C TYR A 27 5.84 13.47 -10.18
N GLY A 28 6.71 14.45 -10.03
CA GLY A 28 7.04 15.43 -11.07
C GLY A 28 7.98 14.92 -12.16
N LEU A 29 8.55 13.71 -12.04
CA LEU A 29 9.47 13.19 -13.05
C LEU A 29 8.74 12.79 -14.34
N PRO A 30 9.36 13.04 -15.52
CA PRO A 30 8.93 12.40 -16.76
C PRO A 30 9.10 10.88 -16.67
N ASP A 31 8.29 10.12 -17.43
CA ASP A 31 8.14 8.67 -17.27
C ASP A 31 9.47 7.92 -17.25
N ARG A 32 10.33 8.12 -18.26
CA ARG A 32 11.63 7.45 -18.31
C ARG A 32 12.48 7.72 -17.06
N PHE A 33 12.50 8.96 -16.57
CA PHE A 33 13.27 9.32 -15.37
C PHE A 33 12.65 8.78 -14.10
N LEU A 34 11.32 8.67 -14.04
CA LEU A 34 10.64 7.95 -12.96
C LEU A 34 11.04 6.46 -13.00
N GLY A 35 11.02 5.84 -14.18
CA GLY A 35 11.45 4.46 -14.36
C GLY A 35 12.89 4.23 -13.88
N ARG A 36 13.80 5.14 -14.23
CA ARG A 36 15.18 5.15 -13.73
C ARG A 36 15.25 5.27 -12.21
N ALA A 37 14.51 6.19 -11.62
CA ALA A 37 14.47 6.35 -10.17
C ALA A 37 13.93 5.11 -9.44
N LEU A 38 12.93 4.42 -10.01
CA LEU A 38 12.36 3.20 -9.42
C LEU A 38 13.36 2.03 -9.41
N ILE A 39 14.14 1.86 -10.48
CA ILE A 39 15.14 0.78 -10.51
C ILE A 39 16.37 1.12 -9.69
N ASP A 40 16.78 2.40 -9.62
CA ASP A 40 17.85 2.82 -8.73
C ASP A 40 17.44 2.62 -7.26
N LEU A 41 16.17 2.88 -6.92
CA LEU A 41 15.59 2.54 -5.61
C LEU A 41 15.68 1.04 -5.33
N ALA A 42 15.38 0.18 -6.31
CA ALA A 42 15.52 -1.27 -6.16
C ALA A 42 16.97 -1.69 -5.89
N ARG A 43 17.93 -1.13 -6.64
CA ARG A 43 19.37 -1.40 -6.48
C ARG A 43 19.88 -0.93 -5.12
N ASN A 44 19.47 0.25 -4.69
CA ASN A 44 19.82 0.79 -3.38
C ASN A 44 19.24 -0.07 -2.25
N ALA A 45 18.01 -0.55 -2.42
CA ALA A 45 17.38 -1.45 -1.46
C ALA A 45 18.13 -2.78 -1.35
N ILE A 46 18.55 -3.38 -2.46
CA ILE A 46 19.40 -4.59 -2.46
C ILE A 46 20.78 -4.30 -1.84
N THR A 47 21.34 -3.11 -2.07
CA THR A 47 22.62 -2.73 -1.46
C THR A 47 22.51 -2.62 0.05
N ALA A 48 21.38 -2.11 0.56
CA ALA A 48 21.12 -1.98 1.99
C ALA A 48 20.66 -3.29 2.67
N ASP A 49 19.89 -4.12 1.96
CA ASP A 49 19.46 -5.46 2.39
C ASP A 49 19.65 -6.44 1.21
N PRO A 50 20.81 -7.12 1.12
CA PRO A 50 21.12 -8.05 0.03
C PRO A 50 20.13 -9.20 -0.14
N ASP A 51 19.41 -9.58 0.91
CA ASP A 51 18.41 -10.66 0.85
C ASP A 51 17.22 -10.29 -0.05
N LEU A 52 16.98 -9.00 -0.28
CA LEU A 52 15.96 -8.54 -1.24
C LEU A 52 16.28 -8.95 -2.68
N GLY A 53 17.57 -9.11 -3.00
CA GLY A 53 18.05 -9.65 -4.28
C GLY A 53 17.91 -11.17 -4.39
N GLY A 54 17.57 -11.85 -3.30
CA GLY A 54 17.37 -13.31 -3.21
C GLY A 54 16.07 -13.82 -3.84
N ASP A 55 15.78 -15.11 -3.65
CA ASP A 55 14.56 -15.74 -4.18
C ASP A 55 13.29 -15.17 -3.51
N PRO A 56 12.31 -14.66 -4.28
CA PRO A 56 11.02 -14.20 -3.74
C PRO A 56 10.29 -15.25 -2.88
N ARG A 57 10.51 -16.55 -3.11
CA ARG A 57 9.92 -17.60 -2.27
C ARG A 57 10.46 -17.62 -0.84
N LYS A 58 11.66 -17.08 -0.62
CA LYS A 58 12.32 -17.03 0.69
C LYS A 58 12.06 -15.74 1.42
N ARG A 59 12.05 -14.61 0.70
CA ARG A 59 11.91 -13.27 1.28
C ARG A 59 10.51 -12.66 1.08
N GLY A 60 9.64 -13.34 0.36
CA GLY A 60 8.23 -12.98 0.22
C GLY A 60 8.00 -11.79 -0.71
N TYR A 61 7.06 -10.94 -0.32
CA TYR A 61 6.54 -9.86 -1.15
C TYR A 61 7.52 -8.71 -1.35
N GLU A 62 8.41 -8.46 -0.39
CA GLU A 62 9.47 -7.45 -0.52
C GLU A 62 10.39 -7.77 -1.69
N SER A 63 10.89 -9.02 -1.75
CA SER A 63 11.76 -9.43 -2.85
C SER A 63 11.02 -9.50 -4.18
N LEU A 64 9.75 -9.94 -4.19
CA LEU A 64 8.93 -9.90 -5.39
C LEU A 64 8.76 -8.47 -5.93
N LEU A 65 8.55 -7.50 -5.03
CA LEU A 65 8.43 -6.10 -5.39
C LEU A 65 9.74 -5.54 -5.95
N ILE A 66 10.86 -5.79 -5.26
CA ILE A 66 12.18 -5.28 -5.64
C ILE A 66 12.70 -5.92 -6.94
N ARG A 67 12.51 -7.24 -7.12
CA ARG A 67 13.11 -7.98 -8.24
C ARG A 67 12.24 -8.06 -9.48
N SER A 68 10.91 -7.98 -9.34
CA SER A 68 10.00 -8.19 -10.47
C SER A 68 9.13 -6.98 -10.73
N VAL A 69 8.49 -6.42 -9.71
CA VAL A 69 7.55 -5.30 -9.89
C VAL A 69 8.28 -4.00 -10.27
N LEU A 70 9.30 -3.58 -9.52
CA LEU A 70 10.03 -2.34 -9.82
C LEU A 70 10.70 -2.37 -11.21
N PRO A 71 11.41 -3.44 -11.62
CA PRO A 71 11.93 -3.54 -12.98
C PRO A 71 10.84 -3.55 -14.06
N ARG A 72 9.69 -4.19 -13.80
CA ARG A 72 8.53 -4.18 -14.69
C ARG A 72 8.00 -2.77 -14.92
N LEU A 73 7.78 -2.02 -13.83
CA LEU A 73 7.34 -0.63 -13.89
C LEU A 73 8.36 0.25 -14.61
N ALA A 74 9.64 0.12 -14.27
CA ALA A 74 10.72 0.87 -14.92
C ALA A 74 10.74 0.63 -16.43
N ARG A 75 10.66 -0.63 -16.86
CA ARG A 75 10.62 -1.00 -18.27
C ARG A 75 9.40 -0.40 -18.99
N ALA A 76 8.22 -0.49 -18.38
CA ALA A 76 6.98 0.04 -18.96
C ALA A 76 7.00 1.57 -19.07
N LEU A 77 7.70 2.25 -18.16
CA LEU A 77 7.96 3.69 -18.21
C LEU A 77 9.04 4.10 -19.24
N GLY A 78 9.59 3.16 -20.01
CA GLY A 78 10.58 3.43 -21.06
C GLY A 78 12.02 3.46 -20.58
N GLU A 79 12.32 2.94 -19.40
CA GLU A 79 13.70 2.82 -18.92
C GLU A 79 14.44 1.67 -19.64
N THR A 80 15.63 1.98 -20.16
CA THR A 80 16.43 1.04 -20.98
C THR A 80 17.68 0.51 -20.29
N GLY A 81 18.17 1.18 -19.23
CA GLY A 81 19.39 0.80 -18.49
C GLY A 81 19.18 -0.33 -17.48
N LEU A 82 18.42 -1.35 -17.84
CA LEU A 82 18.17 -2.54 -17.03
C LEU A 82 19.31 -3.55 -17.23
N THR A 83 19.80 -4.16 -16.15
CA THR A 83 20.71 -5.30 -16.25
C THR A 83 19.97 -6.53 -16.78
N ALA A 84 20.70 -7.55 -17.23
CA ALA A 84 20.08 -8.79 -17.71
C ALA A 84 19.16 -9.45 -16.65
N LEU A 85 19.57 -9.41 -15.37
CA LEU A 85 18.78 -9.93 -14.26
C LEU A 85 17.52 -9.11 -14.00
N GLU A 86 17.62 -7.78 -14.06
CA GLU A 86 16.46 -6.89 -13.90
C GLU A 86 15.46 -7.05 -15.05
N ALA A 87 15.95 -7.21 -16.29
CA ALA A 87 15.11 -7.47 -17.44
C ALA A 87 14.43 -8.86 -17.37
N ALA A 88 15.11 -9.87 -16.82
CA ALA A 88 14.51 -11.17 -16.54
C ALA A 88 13.42 -11.07 -15.45
N GLY A 89 13.70 -10.35 -14.35
CA GLY A 89 12.73 -10.08 -13.29
C GLY A 89 11.50 -9.32 -13.79
N ALA A 90 11.71 -8.28 -14.62
CA ALA A 90 10.63 -7.55 -15.26
C ALA A 90 9.69 -8.51 -16.03
N ARG A 91 10.25 -9.41 -16.85
CA ARG A 91 9.48 -10.40 -17.62
C ARG A 91 8.68 -11.39 -16.75
N ALA A 92 9.07 -11.61 -15.50
CA ALA A 92 8.37 -12.49 -14.59
C ALA A 92 7.10 -11.88 -13.98
N ALA A 93 7.00 -10.54 -13.92
CA ALA A 93 5.76 -9.86 -13.53
C ALA A 93 4.78 -9.76 -14.72
N PRO A 94 3.46 -9.54 -14.50
CA PRO A 94 2.49 -9.30 -15.58
C PRO A 94 2.78 -8.03 -16.38
N GLU A 95 2.26 -7.95 -17.61
CA GLU A 95 2.21 -6.72 -18.42
C GLU A 95 1.35 -5.63 -17.74
N PRO A 96 1.55 -4.34 -18.07
CA PRO A 96 0.71 -3.26 -17.57
C PRO A 96 -0.78 -3.53 -17.82
N GLY A 97 -1.56 -3.56 -16.73
CA GLY A 97 -2.97 -3.91 -16.76
C GLY A 97 -3.52 -4.24 -15.36
N PRO A 98 -4.73 -4.81 -15.29
CA PRO A 98 -5.37 -5.18 -14.03
C PRO A 98 -4.59 -6.19 -13.18
N GLU A 99 -3.91 -7.14 -13.83
CA GLU A 99 -3.12 -8.18 -13.17
C GLU A 99 -1.90 -7.58 -12.47
N LEU A 100 -1.22 -6.63 -13.12
CA LEU A 100 -0.11 -5.91 -12.52
C LEU A 100 -0.58 -5.05 -11.33
N ARG A 101 -1.71 -4.34 -11.46
CA ARG A 101 -2.28 -3.57 -10.33
C ARG A 101 -2.62 -4.47 -9.14
N THR A 102 -3.20 -5.64 -9.41
CA THR A 102 -3.50 -6.63 -8.38
C THR A 102 -2.22 -7.12 -7.69
N LEU A 103 -1.20 -7.50 -8.47
CA LEU A 103 0.09 -7.93 -7.93
C LEU A 103 0.75 -6.85 -7.07
N VAL A 104 0.80 -5.61 -7.56
CA VAL A 104 1.36 -4.48 -6.80
C VAL A 104 0.57 -4.23 -5.52
N GLY A 105 -0.76 -4.28 -5.61
CA GLY A 105 -1.69 -4.27 -4.47
C GLY A 105 -1.32 -5.32 -3.43
N THR A 106 -1.21 -6.58 -3.83
CA THR A 106 -0.84 -7.66 -2.92
C THR A 106 0.55 -7.43 -2.33
N CYS A 107 1.53 -7.03 -3.12
CA CYS A 107 2.90 -6.83 -2.64
C CYS A 107 2.97 -5.74 -1.57
N LEU A 108 2.46 -4.54 -1.86
CA LEU A 108 2.51 -3.42 -0.93
C LEU A 108 1.64 -3.61 0.31
N ASN A 109 0.57 -4.41 0.25
CA ASN A 109 -0.25 -4.71 1.43
C ASN A 109 0.47 -5.66 2.42
N ASN A 110 1.39 -6.48 1.91
CA ASN A 110 2.07 -7.50 2.70
C ASN A 110 3.56 -7.22 2.94
N ALA A 111 4.18 -6.37 2.13
CA ALA A 111 5.57 -5.96 2.28
C ALA A 111 5.69 -5.00 3.47
N VAL A 112 6.55 -5.34 4.44
CA VAL A 112 6.67 -4.59 5.68
C VAL A 112 7.93 -3.72 5.67
N PHE A 113 8.92 -4.01 4.80
CA PHE A 113 10.19 -3.26 4.64
C PHE A 113 10.77 -2.76 5.99
N ARG A 114 10.70 -3.61 7.02
CA ARG A 114 11.06 -3.23 8.41
C ARG A 114 12.45 -2.58 8.54
N PRO A 115 13.50 -3.06 7.84
CA PRO A 115 14.81 -2.44 7.90
C PRO A 115 14.84 -0.96 7.47
N PHE A 116 13.86 -0.53 6.66
CA PHE A 116 13.85 0.81 6.07
C PHE A 116 13.06 1.85 6.88
N VAL A 117 12.36 1.47 7.95
CA VAL A 117 11.48 2.40 8.72
C VAL A 117 12.27 3.59 9.29
N THR A 118 13.46 3.31 9.82
CA THR A 118 14.35 4.29 10.46
C THR A 118 15.61 4.57 9.64
N HIS A 119 15.64 4.19 8.36
CA HIS A 119 16.83 4.30 7.52
C HIS A 119 17.16 5.78 7.22
N PRO A 120 18.42 6.22 7.21
CA PRO A 120 18.74 7.63 6.99
C PRO A 120 18.33 8.14 5.59
N ASP A 121 18.36 7.28 4.58
CA ASP A 121 17.95 7.62 3.21
C ASP A 121 16.41 7.75 3.08
N PRO A 122 15.88 8.94 2.72
CA PRO A 122 14.45 9.15 2.51
C PRO A 122 13.86 8.32 1.36
N GLN A 123 14.64 7.95 0.35
CA GLN A 123 14.17 7.13 -0.78
C GLN A 123 13.84 5.71 -0.31
N LEU A 124 14.74 5.10 0.46
CA LEU A 124 14.51 3.78 1.04
C LEU A 124 13.36 3.81 2.07
N ARG A 125 13.27 4.87 2.87
CA ARG A 125 12.11 5.06 3.75
C ARG A 125 10.79 5.14 2.99
N ALA A 126 10.78 5.68 1.78
CA ALA A 126 9.56 5.78 0.96
C ALA A 126 8.99 4.40 0.57
N LEU A 127 9.79 3.32 0.56
CA LEU A 127 9.30 1.96 0.36
C LEU A 127 8.40 1.46 1.50
N THR A 128 8.52 2.05 2.69
CA THR A 128 7.69 1.70 3.86
C THR A 128 6.30 2.34 3.81
N LEU A 129 6.05 3.21 2.84
CA LEU A 129 4.76 3.89 2.70
C LEU A 129 3.74 3.00 2.01
N GLY A 130 2.56 2.90 2.61
CA GLY A 130 1.39 2.31 1.97
C GLY A 130 0.82 3.18 0.84
N PHE A 131 -0.04 2.58 0.02
CA PHE A 131 -0.58 3.16 -1.22
C PHE A 131 -1.03 4.62 -1.10
N ALA A 132 -1.90 4.92 -0.13
CA ALA A 132 -2.53 6.22 0.02
C ALA A 132 -1.64 7.29 0.66
N ASN A 133 -0.42 6.91 1.08
CA ASN A 133 0.59 7.82 1.60
C ASN A 133 1.67 8.17 0.57
N GLY A 134 1.54 7.64 -0.65
CA GLY A 134 2.43 7.92 -1.77
C GLY A 134 3.62 6.98 -1.77
N SER A 135 3.40 5.73 -2.14
CA SER A 135 4.52 4.84 -2.43
C SER A 135 5.12 5.21 -3.80
N PRO A 136 6.45 5.21 -3.97
CA PRO A 136 7.06 5.33 -5.30
C PRO A 136 6.49 4.32 -6.29
N VAL A 137 6.17 3.12 -5.78
CA VAL A 137 5.60 2.01 -6.55
C VAL A 137 4.21 2.35 -7.08
N THR A 138 3.36 2.99 -6.27
CA THR A 138 2.02 3.41 -6.72
C THR A 138 2.08 4.53 -7.74
N ILE A 139 3.02 5.47 -7.59
CA ILE A 139 3.23 6.54 -8.59
C ILE A 139 3.61 5.93 -9.95
N GLY A 140 4.54 4.97 -9.96
CA GLY A 140 4.91 4.25 -11.17
C GLY A 140 3.77 3.43 -11.76
N LEU A 141 3.01 2.74 -10.90
CA LEU A 141 1.85 1.94 -11.32
C LEU A 141 0.78 2.79 -12.00
N ASP A 142 0.40 3.91 -11.39
CA ASP A 142 -0.66 4.77 -11.90
C ASP A 142 -0.28 5.46 -13.22
N ARG A 143 1.02 5.61 -13.52
CA ARG A 143 1.51 6.10 -14.83
C ARG A 143 1.36 5.05 -15.94
N VAL A 144 1.69 3.79 -15.66
CA VAL A 144 1.69 2.73 -16.70
C VAL A 144 0.37 1.99 -16.82
N SER A 145 -0.42 1.98 -15.76
CA SER A 145 -1.74 1.34 -15.68
C SER A 145 -2.65 2.23 -14.84
N PRO A 146 -3.15 3.36 -15.39
CA PRO A 146 -3.97 4.31 -14.65
C PRO A 146 -5.25 3.65 -14.12
N PRO A 147 -5.67 3.95 -12.89
CA PRO A 147 -6.95 3.48 -12.38
C PRO A 147 -8.10 4.16 -13.12
N THR A 148 -9.16 3.41 -13.37
CA THR A 148 -10.43 3.94 -13.84
C THR A 148 -11.41 4.03 -12.67
N TYR A 149 -12.51 4.78 -12.83
CA TYR A 149 -13.57 4.79 -11.83
C TYR A 149 -14.16 3.40 -11.54
N ALA A 150 -14.13 2.50 -12.54
CA ALA A 150 -14.59 1.12 -12.41
C ALA A 150 -13.52 0.15 -11.88
N SER A 151 -12.27 0.59 -11.71
CA SER A 151 -11.19 -0.27 -11.22
C SER A 151 -11.48 -0.67 -9.77
N ASP A 152 -11.78 -1.94 -9.50
CA ASP A 152 -11.99 -2.48 -8.15
C ASP A 152 -10.74 -3.19 -7.60
N ASP A 153 -9.57 -2.68 -7.93
CA ASP A 153 -8.32 -3.19 -7.36
C ASP A 153 -8.06 -2.60 -5.96
N TRP A 154 -7.28 -3.34 -5.16
CA TRP A 154 -6.96 -2.97 -3.78
C TRP A 154 -6.32 -1.57 -3.67
N VAL A 155 -5.51 -1.17 -4.65
CA VAL A 155 -4.80 0.12 -4.64
C VAL A 155 -5.80 1.26 -4.83
N ALA A 156 -6.60 1.20 -5.90
CA ALA A 156 -7.60 2.22 -6.21
C ALA A 156 -8.65 2.31 -5.10
N ARG A 157 -9.15 1.16 -4.61
CA ARG A 157 -10.14 1.13 -3.52
C ARG A 157 -9.60 1.81 -2.26
N HIS A 158 -8.36 1.50 -1.87
CA HIS A 158 -7.78 2.07 -0.66
C HIS A 158 -7.49 3.58 -0.80
N ILE A 159 -7.03 4.02 -1.97
CA ILE A 159 -6.83 5.45 -2.26
C ILE A 159 -8.15 6.21 -2.17
N ARG A 160 -9.24 5.68 -2.75
CA ARG A 160 -10.58 6.26 -2.66
C ARG A 160 -11.13 6.30 -1.23
N GLU A 161 -10.96 5.21 -0.48
CA GLU A 161 -11.33 5.16 0.95
C GLU A 161 -10.63 6.27 1.74
N VAL A 162 -9.32 6.44 1.53
CA VAL A 162 -8.54 7.49 2.20
C VAL A 162 -8.90 8.88 1.70
N SER A 163 -9.19 9.05 0.40
CA SER A 163 -9.70 10.31 -0.16
C SER A 163 -10.99 10.71 0.54
N ARG A 164 -11.96 9.79 0.66
CA ARG A 164 -13.23 10.04 1.35
C ARG A 164 -13.01 10.39 2.82
N ALA A 165 -12.13 9.66 3.50
CA ALA A 165 -11.84 9.89 4.91
C ALA A 165 -11.11 11.22 5.17
N ARG A 166 -10.23 11.66 4.25
CA ARG A 166 -9.47 12.92 4.38
C ARG A 166 -10.25 14.12 3.88
N PHE A 167 -10.97 14.01 2.77
CA PHE A 167 -11.52 15.19 2.08
C PHE A 167 -13.05 15.22 2.10
N GLY A 168 -13.71 14.22 2.70
CA GLY A 168 -15.16 14.11 2.74
C GLY A 168 -15.78 13.68 1.40
N ASN A 169 -14.97 13.44 0.37
CA ASN A 169 -15.41 13.01 -0.95
C ASN A 169 -14.33 12.17 -1.66
N GLU A 170 -14.73 11.53 -2.75
CA GLU A 170 -13.87 10.69 -3.59
C GLU A 170 -13.17 11.52 -4.67
N ARG A 171 -12.35 12.47 -4.25
CA ARG A 171 -11.58 13.33 -5.14
C ARG A 171 -10.47 12.60 -5.89
N PHE A 172 -9.88 11.55 -5.28
CA PHE A 172 -8.70 10.88 -5.80
C PHE A 172 -8.93 9.38 -6.02
N SER A 173 -8.57 8.88 -7.22
CA SER A 173 -8.50 7.44 -7.56
C SER A 173 -7.07 6.94 -7.77
N ALA A 174 -6.13 7.86 -7.96
CA ALA A 174 -4.69 7.65 -8.01
C ALA A 174 -4.03 8.52 -6.92
N TRP A 175 -2.81 8.20 -6.52
CA TRP A 175 -2.12 9.04 -5.55
C TRP A 175 -1.66 10.34 -6.20
N GLU A 176 -1.87 11.47 -5.52
CA GLU A 176 -1.38 12.78 -5.94
C GLU A 176 -0.71 13.51 -4.77
N PRO A 177 0.24 14.43 -5.02
CA PRO A 177 0.87 15.24 -3.96
C PRO A 177 -0.14 15.98 -3.07
N ALA A 178 -1.27 16.42 -3.62
CA ALA A 178 -2.34 17.07 -2.88
C ALA A 178 -2.93 16.19 -1.75
N MET A 179 -2.78 14.86 -1.82
CA MET A 179 -3.18 13.96 -0.75
C MET A 179 -2.31 14.08 0.51
N GLN A 180 -1.15 14.73 0.43
CA GLN A 180 -0.27 15.02 1.57
C GLN A 180 -0.74 16.22 2.40
N ASP A 181 -1.49 17.14 1.79
CA ASP A 181 -1.89 18.43 2.38
C ASP A 181 -3.13 18.32 3.28
N TYR A 182 -3.43 17.13 3.79
CA TYR A 182 -4.60 16.92 4.63
C TYR A 182 -4.49 17.72 5.95
N PRO A 183 -5.41 18.67 6.23
CA PRO A 183 -5.37 19.50 7.44
C PRO A 183 -5.63 18.73 8.73
N GLY A 184 -6.18 17.51 8.66
CA GLY A 184 -6.52 16.69 9.83
C GLY A 184 -5.39 15.77 10.32
N ARG A 185 -4.13 16.24 10.39
CA ARG A 185 -3.02 15.53 11.08
C ARG A 185 -3.38 15.34 12.57
N GLY A 186 -4.16 14.31 12.89
CA GLY A 186 -4.56 14.05 14.28
C GLY A 186 -5.63 12.99 14.53
N ARG A 187 -6.32 12.44 13.52
CA ARG A 187 -7.27 11.35 13.76
C ARG A 187 -7.01 10.17 12.83
N PHE A 188 -6.52 9.07 13.41
CA PHE A 188 -6.64 7.75 12.81
C PHE A 188 -8.13 7.44 12.67
N ALA A 189 -8.70 7.65 11.48
CA ALA A 189 -10.03 7.17 11.15
C ALA A 189 -9.94 5.80 10.47
N PHE A 190 -9.23 4.85 11.08
CA PHE A 190 -9.58 3.44 10.91
C PHE A 190 -10.61 3.12 11.99
N ARG A 191 -11.89 3.44 11.73
CA ARG A 191 -12.92 2.61 12.34
C ARG A 191 -12.76 1.26 11.67
N ARG A 192 -12.34 0.25 12.43
CA ARG A 192 -12.59 -1.14 12.06
C ARG A 192 -14.03 -1.20 11.57
N ARG A 193 -14.26 -1.83 10.41
CA ARG A 193 -15.59 -2.24 9.98
C ARG A 193 -16.29 -2.79 11.23
N PRO A 194 -17.44 -2.24 11.68
CA PRO A 194 -18.14 -2.89 12.77
C PRO A 194 -18.32 -4.34 12.31
N GLU A 195 -17.82 -5.29 13.10
CA GLU A 195 -18.26 -6.67 13.01
C GLU A 195 -19.77 -6.60 12.90
N ALA A 196 -20.30 -7.18 11.83
CA ALA A 196 -21.74 -7.27 11.64
C ALA A 196 -22.31 -7.76 12.97
N LEU A 197 -23.15 -6.92 13.57
CA LEU A 197 -23.94 -7.30 14.73
C LEU A 197 -24.58 -8.63 14.35
N ALA A 198 -24.19 -9.68 15.07
CA ALA A 198 -24.86 -10.96 14.99
C ALA A 198 -26.36 -10.68 15.08
N GLU A 199 -27.09 -11.13 14.07
CA GLU A 199 -28.53 -10.99 13.98
C GLU A 199 -29.17 -11.49 15.28
N PRO A 200 -30.18 -10.79 15.83
CA PRO A 200 -30.91 -11.32 16.97
C PRO A 200 -31.62 -12.59 16.51
N ALA A 201 -31.23 -13.72 17.10
CA ALA A 201 -31.85 -15.01 16.90
C ALA A 201 -33.38 -14.89 17.06
N GLU A 202 -34.09 -15.39 16.04
CA GLU A 202 -35.53 -15.50 15.99
C GLU A 202 -36.08 -16.15 17.26
N ALA A 203 -37.16 -15.55 17.78
CA ALA A 203 -37.98 -16.12 18.83
C ALA A 203 -38.53 -17.47 18.36
N THR A 204 -37.96 -18.55 18.89
CA THR A 204 -38.52 -19.89 18.73
C THR A 204 -39.58 -20.09 19.82
N GLU A 205 -40.84 -20.00 19.44
CA GLU A 205 -41.95 -20.51 20.26
C GLU A 205 -41.78 -22.03 20.45
N PRO A 206 -41.93 -22.57 21.66
CA PRO A 206 -42.18 -23.99 21.83
C PRO A 206 -43.70 -24.24 21.83
N THR A 207 -44.14 -24.89 20.75
CA THR A 207 -45.47 -25.49 20.61
C THR A 207 -45.59 -26.71 21.54
N GLU A 208 -46.52 -26.61 22.48
CA GLU A 208 -47.49 -27.62 22.95
C GLU A 208 -47.12 -29.13 22.94
N ALA A 209 -47.17 -29.73 24.13
CA ALA A 209 -47.63 -31.12 24.30
C ALA A 209 -48.38 -31.26 25.63
N ALA A 210 -49.59 -31.84 25.54
CA ALA A 210 -50.55 -32.22 26.58
C ALA A 210 -49.93 -33.07 27.72
N ASP A 211 -50.53 -33.28 28.89
CA ASP A 211 -51.91 -33.65 29.20
C ASP A 211 -52.09 -33.69 30.75
N GLU A 212 -53.32 -33.89 31.21
CA GLU A 212 -53.77 -34.25 32.57
C GLU A 212 -54.21 -33.12 33.53
N SER A 213 -55.46 -32.70 33.33
CA SER A 213 -56.41 -32.38 34.43
C SER A 213 -56.73 -33.67 35.22
N PRO A 214 -57.00 -33.64 36.54
CA PRO A 214 -58.32 -33.19 37.01
C PRO A 214 -58.35 -32.47 38.39
N CYS A 215 -59.23 -31.46 38.51
CA CYS A 215 -59.87 -31.10 39.78
C CYS A 215 -60.98 -32.14 40.11
N PRO A 216 -61.36 -32.31 41.39
CA PRO A 216 -62.15 -31.30 42.10
C PRO A 216 -61.39 -30.58 43.22
#